data_AF-A0A8X6HAM9-F1
#
_entry.id   AF-A0A8X6HAM9-F1
#
_cell.length_a   1.000
_cell.length_b   1.000
_cell.length_c   1.000
_cell.angle_alpha   90.00
_cell.angle_beta   90.00
_cell.angle_gamma   90.00
#
_symmetry.space_group_name_H-M   'P 1'
#
loop_
_entity.id
_entity.type
_entity.pdbx_description
1 polymer ?
#
loop_
_entity_poly.entity_id
_entity_poly.type
_entity_poly.pdbx_seq_one_letter_code
_entity_poly.pdbx_strand_id
1 'polypeptide(L)'
;MERRCVLNSWSKEEGRAVILYEWARGVSGTEIHNRLVEVYVPGVMSKQMVRRWCRTFSDGRQQVEDIPRAGRTRTATTDANVGKGDDMISANRRITIDEVAEELGISHERAQNIIHDILRYRKVSARWVPR
;
A
#
# COMPACT_ATOMS: atom_id res chain seq x y z
N MET A 1 -32.58 18.92 -27.10
CA MET A 1 -31.65 17.79 -26.92
C MET A 1 -30.35 18.35 -26.39
N GLU A 2 -30.08 18.19 -25.10
CA GLU A 2 -28.82 18.63 -24.51
C GLU A 2 -27.66 17.81 -25.11
N ARG A 3 -26.62 18.49 -25.60
CA ARG A 3 -25.40 17.83 -26.04
C ARG A 3 -24.74 17.22 -24.80
N ARG A 4 -24.87 15.91 -24.61
CA ARG A 4 -24.11 15.21 -23.58
C ARG A 4 -22.65 15.18 -24.00
N CYS A 5 -21.79 15.81 -23.20
CA CYS A 5 -20.35 15.72 -23.36
C CYS A 5 -19.89 14.31 -22.98
N VAL A 6 -19.09 13.70 -23.86
CA VAL A 6 -18.37 12.46 -23.56
C VAL A 6 -16.97 12.84 -23.07
N LEU A 7 -16.62 12.38 -21.88
CA LEU A 7 -15.32 12.57 -21.26
C LEU A 7 -14.35 11.50 -21.77
N ASN A 8 -13.15 11.95 -22.17
CA ASN A 8 -12.10 11.09 -22.71
C ASN A 8 -10.95 10.82 -21.71
N SER A 9 -11.02 11.40 -20.51
CA SER A 9 -10.05 11.23 -19.43
C SER A 9 -10.77 11.30 -18.09
N TRP A 10 -10.38 10.44 -17.15
CA TRP A 10 -10.91 10.39 -15.78
C TRP A 10 -9.92 9.70 -14.84
N SER A 11 -10.02 10.01 -13.55
CA SER A 11 -9.33 9.28 -12.48
C SER A 11 -10.16 8.07 -12.00
N LYS A 12 -9.51 7.16 -11.27
CA LYS A 12 -10.23 6.00 -10.68
C LYS A 12 -11.18 6.45 -9.58
N GLU A 13 -10.80 7.50 -8.87
CA GLU A 13 -11.51 8.12 -7.77
C GLU A 13 -12.79 8.80 -8.27
N GLU A 14 -12.73 9.49 -9.42
CA GLU A 14 -13.90 10.10 -10.06
C GLU A 14 -14.98 9.06 -10.37
N GLY A 15 -14.62 7.94 -11.00
CA GLY A 15 -15.57 6.86 -11.28
C GLY A 15 -16.22 6.31 -10.00
N ARG A 16 -15.45 6.18 -8.92
CA ARG A 16 -15.95 5.70 -7.62
C ARG A 16 -16.84 6.73 -6.92
N ALA A 17 -16.54 8.02 -7.03
CA ALA A 17 -17.36 9.09 -6.49
C ALA A 17 -18.74 9.14 -7.15
N VAL A 18 -18.80 8.99 -8.48
CA VAL A 18 -20.08 8.90 -9.22
C VAL A 18 -20.87 7.68 -8.77
N ILE A 19 -20.22 6.53 -8.57
CA ILE A 19 -20.89 5.32 -8.06
C ILE A 19 -21.42 5.54 -6.65
N LEU A 20 -20.65 6.16 -5.76
CA LEU A 20 -21.06 6.47 -4.39
C LEU A 20 -22.32 7.34 -4.39
N TYR A 21 -22.31 8.41 -5.20
CA TYR A 21 -23.43 9.33 -5.34
C TYR A 21 -24.68 8.63 -5.86
N GLU A 22 -24.59 7.87 -6.96
CA GLU A 22 -25.76 7.20 -7.55
C GLU A 22 -26.27 6.03 -6.70
N TRP A 23 -25.36 5.29 -6.04
CA TRP A 23 -25.74 4.27 -5.08
C TRP A 23 -26.49 4.87 -3.89
N ALA A 24 -26.05 6.00 -3.35
CA ALA A 24 -26.74 6.70 -2.26
C ALA A 24 -28.15 7.18 -2.66
N ARG A 25 -28.39 7.40 -3.96
CA ARG A 25 -29.72 7.70 -4.52
C ARG A 25 -30.60 6.46 -4.73
N GLY A 26 -30.11 5.26 -4.41
CA GLY A 26 -30.83 4.00 -4.61
C GLY A 26 -30.80 3.46 -6.04
N VAL A 27 -29.89 3.94 -6.89
CA VAL A 27 -29.78 3.47 -8.27
C VAL A 27 -29.13 2.08 -8.31
N SER A 28 -29.68 1.16 -9.11
CA SER A 28 -29.12 -0.18 -9.23
C SER A 28 -27.73 -0.17 -9.90
N GLY A 29 -26.82 -1.06 -9.48
CA GLY A 29 -25.46 -1.10 -10.04
C GLY A 29 -25.40 -1.31 -11.56
N THR A 30 -26.42 -1.95 -12.16
CA THR A 30 -26.51 -2.09 -13.62
C THR A 30 -26.81 -0.74 -14.29
N GLU A 31 -27.70 0.04 -13.71
CA GLU A 31 -28.06 1.37 -14.20
C GLU A 31 -26.91 2.37 -14.01
N ILE A 32 -26.21 2.30 -12.87
CA ILE A 32 -25.00 3.10 -12.62
C ILE A 32 -23.94 2.83 -13.70
N HIS A 33 -23.72 1.56 -14.06
CA HIS A 33 -22.79 1.22 -15.12
C HIS A 33 -23.20 1.82 -16.47
N ASN A 34 -24.48 1.78 -16.84
CA ASN A 34 -24.94 2.35 -18.11
C ASN A 34 -24.70 3.86 -18.17
N ARG A 35 -24.97 4.58 -17.08
CA ARG A 35 -24.70 6.02 -16.97
C ARG A 35 -23.22 6.34 -17.05
N LEU A 36 -22.37 5.55 -16.40
CA LEU A 36 -20.91 5.71 -16.49
C LEU A 36 -20.41 5.55 -17.93
N VAL A 37 -20.88 4.51 -18.64
CA VAL A 37 -20.47 4.26 -20.03
C VAL A 37 -20.94 5.37 -20.97
N GLU A 38 -22.11 5.96 -20.70
CA GLU A 38 -22.65 7.07 -21.48
C GLU A 38 -21.81 8.35 -21.36
N VAL A 39 -21.27 8.64 -20.17
CA VAL A 39 -20.49 9.86 -19.93
C VAL A 39 -19.00 9.67 -20.21
N TYR A 40 -18.42 8.53 -19.85
CA TYR A 40 -16.98 8.33 -19.81
C TYR A 40 -16.48 7.19 -20.70
N VAL A 41 -17.30 6.73 -21.66
CA VAL A 41 -17.01 5.60 -22.55
C VAL A 41 -16.88 4.22 -21.85
N PRO A 42 -16.91 3.09 -22.57
CA PRO A 42 -16.84 1.75 -21.98
C PRO A 42 -15.57 1.42 -21.16
N GLY A 43 -14.56 2.30 -21.16
CA GLY A 43 -13.26 2.08 -20.55
C GLY A 43 -13.17 2.37 -19.04
N VAL A 44 -14.19 2.96 -18.42
CA VAL A 44 -14.09 3.41 -17.01
C VAL A 44 -13.96 2.27 -16.03
N MET A 45 -14.98 1.44 -15.99
CA MET A 45 -15.13 0.37 -15.01
C MET A 45 -16.07 -0.69 -15.55
N SER A 46 -15.72 -1.96 -15.31
CA SER A 46 -16.60 -3.08 -15.65
C SER A 46 -17.85 -3.10 -14.75
N LYS A 47 -18.93 -3.70 -15.24
CA LYS A 47 -20.15 -3.99 -14.44
C LYS A 47 -19.83 -4.67 -13.11
N GLN A 48 -18.85 -5.59 -13.09
CA GLN A 48 -18.42 -6.29 -11.89
C GLN A 48 -17.76 -5.34 -10.87
N MET A 49 -16.93 -4.41 -11.35
CA MET A 49 -16.28 -3.43 -10.49
C MET A 49 -17.30 -2.45 -9.90
N VAL A 50 -18.29 -2.00 -10.68
CA VAL A 50 -19.39 -1.14 -10.19
C VAL A 50 -20.14 -1.84 -9.05
N ARG A 51 -20.54 -3.11 -9.24
CA ARG A 51 -21.22 -3.91 -8.20
C ARG A 51 -20.37 -4.09 -6.95
N ARG A 52 -19.06 -4.29 -7.11
CA ARG A 52 -18.11 -4.39 -5.98
C ARG A 52 -18.09 -3.10 -5.14
N TRP A 53 -18.08 -1.93 -5.79
CA TRP A 53 -18.13 -0.64 -5.10
C TRP A 53 -19.48 -0.41 -4.41
N CYS A 54 -20.60 -0.69 -5.06
CA CYS A 54 -21.92 -0.61 -4.42
C CYS A 54 -21.98 -1.48 -3.15
N ARG A 55 -21.44 -2.71 -3.19
CA ARG A 55 -21.35 -3.57 -2.00
C ARG A 55 -20.46 -2.96 -0.92
N THR A 56 -19.30 -2.45 -1.31
CA THR A 56 -18.35 -1.80 -0.38
C THR A 56 -18.99 -0.62 0.34
N PHE A 57 -19.82 0.15 -0.36
CA PHE A 57 -20.58 1.26 0.22
C PHE A 57 -21.72 0.79 1.13
N SER A 58 -22.42 -0.29 0.75
CA SER A 58 -23.39 -0.96 1.62
C SER A 58 -22.78 -1.53 2.90
N ASP A 59 -21.52 -1.96 2.85
CA ASP A 59 -20.77 -2.44 4.02
C ASP A 59 -20.23 -1.29 4.92
N GLY A 60 -20.61 -0.04 4.65
CA GLY A 60 -20.34 1.12 5.51
C GLY A 60 -19.07 1.92 5.19
N ARG A 61 -18.34 1.58 4.12
CA ARG A 61 -17.20 2.40 3.66
C ARG A 61 -17.71 3.60 2.86
N GLN A 62 -17.23 4.81 3.16
CA GLN A 62 -17.60 6.03 2.43
C GLN A 62 -16.44 6.67 1.66
N GLN A 63 -15.22 6.15 1.83
CA GLN A 63 -14.02 6.65 1.16
C GLN A 63 -13.91 6.07 -0.25
N VAL A 64 -13.68 6.95 -1.23
CA VAL A 64 -13.49 6.60 -2.65
C VAL A 64 -12.03 6.27 -2.96
N GLU A 65 -11.11 6.74 -2.11
CA GLU A 65 -9.68 6.49 -2.21
C GLU A 65 -9.37 5.03 -1.89
N ASP A 66 -8.29 4.51 -2.48
CA ASP A 66 -7.72 3.25 -2.04
C ASP A 66 -7.21 3.41 -0.59
N ILE A 67 -7.73 2.61 0.34
CA ILE A 67 -7.11 2.46 1.65
C ILE A 67 -5.67 2.03 1.42
N PRO A 68 -4.67 2.70 2.03
CA PRO A 68 -3.29 2.27 1.96
C PRO A 68 -3.24 0.78 2.20
N ARG A 69 -2.78 0.01 1.22
CA ARG A 69 -2.64 -1.42 1.40
C ARG A 69 -1.68 -1.59 2.57
N ALA A 70 -2.16 -2.16 3.67
CA ALA A 70 -1.28 -2.82 4.60
C ALA A 70 -0.60 -3.91 3.78
N GLY A 71 0.57 -3.59 3.21
CA GLY A 71 1.47 -4.62 2.73
C GLY A 71 1.76 -5.56 3.90
N ARG A 72 2.40 -6.70 3.63
CA ARG A 72 2.99 -7.48 4.72
C ARG A 72 3.96 -6.56 5.45
N THR A 73 3.57 -6.04 6.61
CA THR A 73 4.46 -5.34 7.51
C THR A 73 5.62 -6.30 7.72
N ARG A 74 6.84 -5.90 7.32
CA ARG A 74 8.04 -6.68 7.58
C ARG A 74 8.23 -6.61 9.10
N THR A 75 7.56 -7.50 9.83
CA THR A 75 7.53 -7.56 11.30
C THR A 75 8.92 -7.51 11.93
N ALA A 76 9.95 -7.93 11.18
CA ALA A 76 11.35 -7.87 11.57
C ALA A 76 12.00 -6.46 11.53
N THR A 77 11.38 -5.46 10.88
CA THR A 77 11.98 -4.13 10.59
C THR A 77 11.28 -3.03 11.35
N THR A 78 11.01 -3.27 12.63
CA THR A 78 10.48 -2.24 13.53
C THR A 78 11.60 -1.27 13.89
N ASP A 79 11.25 -0.03 14.22
CA ASP A 79 12.22 0.97 14.69
C ASP A 79 12.99 0.49 15.93
N ALA A 80 12.34 -0.33 16.77
CA ALA A 80 12.95 -0.98 17.92
C ALA A 80 14.09 -1.94 17.52
N ASN A 81 13.87 -2.80 16.50
CA ASN A 81 14.90 -3.72 16.02
C ASN A 81 16.05 -2.98 15.31
N VAL A 82 15.73 -1.87 14.62
CA VAL A 82 16.75 -1.01 13.99
C VAL A 82 17.63 -0.35 15.05
N GLY A 83 17.04 0.25 16.09
CA GLY A 83 17.77 0.88 17.18
C GLY A 83 18.64 -0.12 17.95
N LYS A 84 18.07 -1.26 18.36
CA LYS A 84 18.81 -2.31 19.06
C LYS A 84 19.97 -2.87 18.20
N GLY A 85 19.77 -3.00 16.88
CA GLY A 85 20.83 -3.38 15.96
C GLY A 85 21.98 -2.37 15.90
N ASP A 86 21.69 -1.07 15.92
CA ASP A 86 22.73 -0.02 15.95
C ASP A 86 23.52 -0.02 17.26
N ASP A 87 22.83 -0.19 18.39
CA ASP A 87 23.45 -0.29 19.72
C ASP A 87 24.40 -1.48 19.80
N MET A 88 23.99 -2.65 19.30
CA MET A 88 24.81 -3.86 19.26
C MET A 88 26.10 -3.68 18.45
N ILE A 89 26.01 -3.06 17.27
CA ILE A 89 27.18 -2.80 16.42
C ILE A 89 28.07 -1.73 17.03
N SER A 90 27.48 -0.71 17.66
CA SER A 90 28.21 0.36 18.35
C SER A 90 28.97 -0.14 19.57
N ALA A 91 28.40 -1.09 20.31
CA ALA A 91 29.04 -1.77 21.43
C ALA A 91 30.15 -2.74 20.97
N ASN A 92 29.90 -3.54 19.93
CA ASN A 92 30.87 -4.46 19.37
C ASN A 92 30.96 -4.34 17.84
N ARG A 93 31.96 -3.59 17.38
CA ARG A 93 32.19 -3.38 15.93
C ARG A 93 32.57 -4.64 15.16
N ARG A 94 32.82 -5.79 15.81
CA ARG A 94 33.12 -7.09 15.16
C ARG A 94 31.98 -8.09 15.19
N ILE A 95 30.80 -7.70 15.69
CA ILE A 95 29.63 -8.58 15.80
C ILE A 95 29.24 -9.19 14.45
N THR A 96 28.76 -10.42 14.45
CA THR A 96 28.30 -11.13 13.26
C THR A 96 26.83 -10.84 12.97
N ILE A 97 26.42 -11.11 11.74
CA ILE A 97 25.01 -10.96 11.35
C ILE A 97 24.14 -11.98 12.09
N ASP A 98 24.68 -13.18 12.34
CA ASP A 98 23.96 -14.25 13.05
C ASP A 98 23.69 -13.89 14.50
N GLU A 99 24.68 -13.33 15.22
CA GLU A 99 24.48 -12.83 16.60
C GLU A 99 23.42 -11.73 16.66
N VAL A 100 23.40 -10.82 15.68
CA VAL A 100 22.35 -9.79 15.58
C VAL A 100 20.99 -10.42 15.27
N ALA A 101 20.93 -11.42 14.40
CA ALA A 101 19.69 -12.08 14.02
C ALA A 101 19.07 -12.85 15.21
N GLU A 102 19.89 -13.58 15.96
CA GLU A 102 19.50 -14.32 17.16
C GLU A 102 18.96 -13.39 18.25
N GLU A 103 19.71 -12.33 18.57
CA GLU A 103 19.35 -11.36 19.62
C GLU A 103 18.10 -10.52 19.28
N LEU A 104 17.83 -10.31 17.99
CA LEU A 104 16.62 -9.63 17.51
C LEU A 104 15.45 -10.60 17.25
N GLY A 105 15.68 -11.91 17.29
CA GLY A 105 14.66 -12.92 16.97
C GLY A 105 14.16 -12.83 15.52
N ILE A 106 15.03 -12.45 14.58
CA ILE A 106 14.71 -12.28 13.16
C ILE A 106 15.58 -13.20 12.29
N SER A 107 15.24 -13.34 11.00
CA SER A 107 16.08 -14.12 10.09
C SER A 107 17.39 -13.39 9.75
N HIS A 108 18.43 -14.16 9.41
CA HIS A 108 19.72 -13.65 8.95
C HIS A 108 19.58 -12.58 7.86
N GLU A 109 18.77 -12.86 6.83
CA GLU A 109 18.53 -11.92 5.72
C GLU A 109 17.91 -10.60 6.21
N ARG A 110 17.05 -10.66 7.24
CA ARG A 110 16.46 -9.46 7.83
C ARG A 110 17.49 -8.66 8.61
N ALA A 111 18.31 -9.31 9.43
CA ALA A 111 19.42 -8.66 10.13
C ALA A 111 20.39 -8.01 9.14
N GLN A 112 20.79 -8.75 8.09
CA GLN A 112 21.67 -8.24 7.04
C GLN A 112 21.11 -6.97 6.38
N ASN A 113 19.83 -6.96 6.01
CA ASN A 113 19.18 -5.79 5.41
C ASN A 113 19.07 -4.61 6.39
N ILE A 114 18.82 -4.85 7.67
CA ILE A 114 18.83 -3.78 8.69
C ILE A 114 20.22 -3.13 8.75
N ILE A 115 21.28 -3.95 8.84
CA ILE A 115 22.65 -3.48 8.98
C ILE A 115 23.10 -2.69 7.73
N HIS A 116 22.86 -3.23 6.53
CA HIS A 116 23.39 -2.65 5.30
C HIS A 116 22.49 -1.57 4.69
N ASP A 117 21.19 -1.81 4.62
CA ASP A 117 20.28 -0.95 3.84
C ASP A 117 19.64 0.13 4.70
N ILE A 118 19.41 -0.14 5.98
CA ILE A 118 18.74 0.79 6.90
C ILE A 118 19.76 1.60 7.68
N LEU A 119 20.61 0.93 8.46
CA LEU A 119 21.66 1.57 9.27
C LEU A 119 22.88 2.00 8.45
N ARG A 120 22.96 1.59 7.17
CA ARG A 120 24.04 1.96 6.25
C ARG A 120 25.44 1.59 6.75
N TYR A 121 25.59 0.49 7.49
CA TYR A 121 26.91 -0.05 7.80
C TYR A 121 27.52 -0.82 6.64
N ARG A 122 28.84 -0.74 6.51
CA ARG A 122 29.66 -1.61 5.66
C ARG A 122 30.68 -2.36 6.49
N LYS A 123 31.03 -3.56 6.05
CA LYS A 123 32.08 -4.36 6.67
C LYS A 123 33.42 -4.04 6.01
N VAL A 124 34.37 -3.52 6.77
CA VAL A 124 35.76 -3.27 6.35
C VAL A 124 36.66 -4.18 7.16
N SER A 125 37.26 -5.17 6.49
CA SER A 125 37.91 -6.30 7.17
C SER A 125 36.94 -6.97 8.15
N ALA A 126 37.32 -7.18 9.42
CA ALA A 126 36.46 -7.75 10.45
C ALA A 126 35.56 -6.73 11.16
N ARG A 127 35.54 -5.44 10.77
CA ARG A 127 34.83 -4.38 11.51
C ARG A 127 33.69 -3.74 10.71
N TRP A 128 32.59 -3.44 11.38
CA TRP A 128 31.51 -2.60 10.88
C TRP A 128 31.88 -1.13 10.99
N VAL A 129 31.67 -0.39 9.89
CA VAL A 129 31.94 1.05 9.79
C VAL A 129 30.71 1.70 9.16
N PRO A 130 30.21 2.84 9.70
CA PRO A 130 29.20 3.63 9.01
C PRO A 130 29.67 3.96 7.59
N ARG A 131 28.76 3.91 6.62
CA ARG A 131 29.05 4.34 5.25
C ARG A 131 29.23 5.85 5.16
#